data_AF-A0A9P3UY44-F1
#
_entry.id   AF-A0A9P3UY44-F1
#
_cell.length_a   1.000
_cell.length_b   1.000
_cell.length_c   1.000
_cell.angle_alpha   90.00
_cell.angle_beta   90.00
_cell.angle_gamma   90.00
#
_symmetry.space_group_name_H-M   'P 1'
#
loop_
_entity.id
_entity.type
_entity.pdbx_description
1 polymer ?
#
loop_
_entity_poly.entity_id
_entity_poly.type
_entity_poly.pdbx_seq_one_letter_code
_entity_poly.pdbx_strand_id
1 'polypeptide(L)'
;MVAKGLQPGIVSSESWASSHIARATMRANRSRDTTPEKLLRSALHALGLRFRVSARPIPSLNRTADIVFRPARIAVFVDGCFWHGCTTHYTAPRANADFWRAKIQRNQERDRQTDEQLAAEGWTVMRFWEHEDLTQAAVRIEEAVRKARPSRSAKVRHR
;
A
#
# COMPACT_ATOMS: atom_id res chain seq x y z
N MET A 1 25.63 22.93 54.13
CA MET A 1 26.08 22.62 52.75
C MET A 1 25.83 21.15 52.46
N VAL A 2 24.81 20.81 51.65
CA VAL A 2 24.77 19.55 50.87
C VAL A 2 23.99 19.88 49.59
N ALA A 3 24.68 19.99 48.46
CA ALA A 3 24.02 20.21 47.18
C ALA A 3 23.43 18.88 46.68
N LYS A 4 22.10 18.81 46.51
CA LYS A 4 21.48 17.67 45.80
C LYS A 4 21.82 17.77 44.31
N GLY A 5 22.80 16.98 43.89
CA GLY A 5 23.14 16.82 42.46
C GLY A 5 21.98 16.17 41.71
N LEU A 6 21.31 16.93 40.85
CA LEU A 6 20.31 16.42 39.93
C LEU A 6 21.00 15.65 38.79
N GLN A 7 20.92 14.32 38.83
CA GLN A 7 21.42 13.47 37.74
C GLN A 7 20.57 13.73 36.47
N PRO A 8 21.16 14.06 35.31
CA PRO A 8 20.40 14.21 34.07
C PRO A 8 19.88 12.85 33.60
N GLY A 9 18.58 12.78 33.29
CA GLY A 9 17.94 11.56 32.83
C GLY A 9 18.51 11.07 31.50
N ILE A 10 19.00 9.82 31.47
CA ILE A 10 19.43 9.16 30.24
C ILE A 10 18.20 8.87 29.39
N VAL A 11 17.95 9.71 28.38
CA VAL A 11 17.06 9.39 27.26
C VAL A 11 17.79 8.41 26.33
N SER A 12 17.65 7.11 26.62
CA SER A 12 18.17 6.03 25.78
C SER A 12 17.43 6.00 24.44
N SER A 13 18.03 6.67 23.45
CA SER A 13 17.58 6.72 22.06
C SER A 13 17.89 5.43 21.29
N GLU A 14 17.46 4.28 21.83
CA GLU A 14 17.69 2.97 21.22
C GLU A 14 16.84 2.79 19.96
N SER A 15 17.40 3.28 18.85
CA SER A 15 16.91 3.05 17.51
C SER A 15 16.99 1.55 17.18
N TRP A 16 15.82 0.91 17.11
CA TRP A 16 15.57 -0.53 16.93
C TRP A 16 16.33 -1.27 15.81
N ALA A 17 17.01 -0.58 14.90
CA ALA A 17 17.71 -1.19 13.77
C ALA A 17 19.19 -1.43 14.09
N SER A 18 19.59 -2.71 14.04
CA SER A 18 20.83 -3.29 14.57
C SER A 18 22.15 -2.81 13.98
N SER A 19 22.13 -1.91 13.00
CA SER A 19 23.33 -1.29 12.44
C SER A 19 23.03 0.10 11.86
N HIS A 20 24.07 0.90 11.61
CA HIS A 20 23.91 2.18 10.91
C HIS A 20 23.35 1.99 9.49
N ILE A 21 23.78 0.93 8.79
CA ILE A 21 23.29 0.55 7.46
C ILE A 21 21.80 0.20 7.51
N ALA A 22 21.36 -0.65 8.44
CA ALA A 22 19.94 -0.98 8.61
C ALA A 22 19.11 0.28 8.88
N ARG A 23 19.61 1.22 9.69
CA ARG A 23 18.96 2.52 9.91
C ARG A 23 18.88 3.38 8.66
N ALA A 24 19.87 3.34 7.76
CA ALA A 24 19.87 4.07 6.51
C ALA A 24 18.86 3.46 5.51
N THR A 25 18.89 2.14 5.29
CA THR A 25 17.92 1.42 4.44
C THR A 25 16.48 1.69 4.89
N MET A 26 16.23 1.63 6.19
CA MET A 26 14.89 1.84 6.75
C MET A 26 14.39 3.29 6.64
N ARG A 27 15.29 4.28 6.58
CA ARG A 27 14.93 5.68 6.27
C ARG A 27 14.73 5.93 4.78
N ALA A 28 15.41 5.17 3.92
CA ALA A 28 15.28 5.27 2.47
C ALA A 28 13.97 4.69 1.94
N ASN A 29 13.37 3.72 2.66
CA ASN A 29 12.09 3.12 2.33
C ASN A 29 10.96 4.15 2.35
N ARG A 30 10.41 4.44 1.16
CA ARG A 30 9.28 5.36 0.98
C ARG A 30 7.95 4.62 1.12
N SER A 31 6.95 5.27 1.69
CA SER A 31 5.59 4.75 1.84
C SER A 31 4.67 5.00 0.64
N ARG A 32 5.20 5.60 -0.44
CA ARG A 32 4.53 5.91 -1.71
C ARG A 32 5.56 6.28 -2.77
N ASP A 33 5.12 6.37 -4.02
CA ASP A 33 5.92 6.72 -5.18
C ASP A 33 7.15 5.81 -5.38
N THR A 34 6.99 4.55 -4.95
CA THR A 34 7.96 3.47 -5.15
C THR A 34 8.13 3.17 -6.65
N THR A 35 9.22 2.49 -7.01
CA THR A 35 9.47 2.02 -8.39
C THR A 35 8.31 1.17 -8.94
N PRO A 36 7.79 0.13 -8.25
CA PRO A 36 6.66 -0.65 -8.75
C PRO A 36 5.39 0.21 -8.97
N GLU A 37 5.01 1.08 -8.03
CA GLU A 37 3.90 2.03 -8.24
C GLU A 37 4.08 2.91 -9.49
N LYS A 38 5.32 3.33 -9.81
CA LYS A 38 5.60 4.15 -10.99
C LYS A 38 5.47 3.35 -12.28
N LEU A 39 5.98 2.12 -12.31
CA LEU A 39 5.84 1.22 -13.46
C LEU A 39 4.37 0.93 -13.75
N LEU A 40 3.59 0.55 -12.73
CA LEU A 40 2.17 0.28 -12.89
C LEU A 40 1.39 1.51 -13.40
N ARG A 41 1.65 2.70 -12.84
CA ARG A 41 1.04 3.95 -13.31
C ARG A 41 1.39 4.27 -14.76
N SER A 42 2.64 4.03 -15.17
CA SER A 42 3.11 4.26 -16.54
C SER A 42 2.39 3.33 -17.53
N ALA A 43 2.33 2.03 -17.22
CA ALA A 43 1.65 1.03 -18.04
C ALA A 43 0.14 1.31 -18.17
N LEU A 44 -0.56 1.63 -17.07
CA LEU A 44 -1.98 1.99 -17.10
C LEU A 44 -2.25 3.28 -17.90
N HIS A 45 -1.32 4.25 -17.87
CA HIS A 45 -1.44 5.46 -18.70
C HIS A 45 -1.21 5.16 -20.19
N ALA A 46 -0.30 4.24 -20.53
CA ALA A 46 -0.08 3.76 -21.90
C ALA A 46 -1.32 3.05 -22.46
N LEU A 47 -2.05 2.32 -21.61
CA LEU A 47 -3.36 1.72 -21.93
C LEU A 47 -4.52 2.75 -21.99
N GLY A 48 -4.22 4.06 -21.92
CA GLY A 48 -5.21 5.13 -22.05
C GLY A 48 -6.16 5.30 -20.86
N LEU A 49 -5.88 4.64 -19.73
CA LEU A 49 -6.72 4.73 -18.54
C LEU A 49 -6.50 6.03 -17.75
N ARG A 50 -7.54 6.46 -17.03
CA ARG A 50 -7.50 7.61 -16.13
C ARG A 50 -7.94 7.17 -14.73
N PHE A 51 -7.10 7.48 -13.75
CA PHE A 51 -7.24 7.04 -12.36
C PHE A 51 -6.87 8.16 -11.38
N ARG A 52 -7.11 7.93 -10.09
CA ARG A 52 -6.49 8.71 -9.01
C ARG A 52 -5.35 7.90 -8.39
N VAL A 53 -4.26 8.58 -8.06
CA VAL A 53 -3.09 8.01 -7.38
C VAL A 53 -3.19 8.29 -5.90
N SER A 54 -2.80 7.32 -5.05
CA SER A 54 -2.77 7.44 -3.59
C SER A 54 -4.04 8.09 -3.05
N ALA A 55 -5.20 7.52 -3.40
CA ALA A 55 -6.51 8.06 -3.04
C ALA A 55 -7.30 7.09 -2.15
N ARG A 56 -8.11 7.66 -1.24
CA ARG A 56 -9.16 6.89 -0.56
C ARG A 56 -10.26 6.49 -1.57
N PRO A 57 -10.62 5.20 -1.67
CA PRO A 57 -11.78 4.75 -2.44
C PRO A 57 -13.10 5.27 -1.85
N ILE A 58 -13.28 5.07 -0.53
CA ILE A 58 -14.46 5.49 0.24
C ILE A 58 -14.07 6.44 1.40
N PRO A 59 -14.97 7.33 1.87
CA PRO A 59 -14.64 8.31 2.92
C PRO A 59 -14.35 7.69 4.30
N SER A 60 -15.06 6.62 4.64
CA SER A 60 -14.97 5.87 5.91
C SER A 60 -13.65 5.13 6.09
N LEU A 61 -12.98 4.75 4.99
CA LEU A 61 -11.72 4.04 5.02
C LEU A 61 -10.55 5.00 5.24
N ASN A 62 -9.87 4.89 6.38
CA ASN A 62 -8.63 5.64 6.67
C ASN A 62 -7.37 5.00 6.05
N ARG A 63 -7.55 4.13 5.04
CA ARG A 63 -6.49 3.55 4.21
C ARG A 63 -6.61 4.06 2.78
N THR A 64 -5.48 4.17 2.12
CA THR A 64 -5.33 4.74 0.79
C THR A 64 -4.96 3.64 -0.18
N ALA A 65 -5.63 3.56 -1.32
CA ALA A 65 -5.24 2.66 -2.40
C ALA A 65 -4.29 3.39 -3.36
N ASP A 66 -3.33 2.67 -3.92
CA ASP A 66 -2.31 3.23 -4.81
C ASP A 66 -2.94 3.78 -6.09
N ILE A 67 -3.94 3.07 -6.62
CA ILE A 67 -4.68 3.46 -7.82
C ILE A 67 -6.18 3.24 -7.62
N VAL A 68 -7.00 4.24 -7.96
CA VAL A 68 -8.47 4.22 -7.77
C VAL A 68 -9.21 4.61 -9.05
N PHE A 69 -10.14 3.74 -9.47
CA PHE A 69 -11.05 3.92 -10.60
C PHE A 69 -12.49 4.12 -10.14
N ARG A 70 -12.83 5.32 -9.66
CA ARG A 70 -14.16 5.60 -9.06
C ARG A 70 -15.37 5.19 -9.92
N PRO A 71 -15.43 5.46 -11.24
CA PRO A 71 -16.59 5.07 -12.05
C PRO A 71 -16.77 3.57 -12.24
N ALA A 72 -15.71 2.78 -12.01
CA ALA A 72 -15.72 1.31 -12.10
C ALA A 72 -15.73 0.65 -10.71
N ARG A 73 -15.72 1.43 -9.62
CA ARG A 73 -15.53 0.98 -8.23
C ARG A 73 -14.37 0.00 -8.05
N ILE A 74 -13.22 0.26 -8.69
CA ILE A 74 -12.01 -0.56 -8.53
C ILE A 74 -10.95 0.18 -7.70
N ALA A 75 -10.43 -0.50 -6.69
CA ALA A 75 -9.29 -0.09 -5.88
C ALA A 75 -8.13 -1.08 -6.09
N VAL A 76 -6.93 -0.54 -6.37
CA VAL A 76 -5.74 -1.33 -6.66
C VAL A 76 -4.65 -1.01 -5.64
N PHE A 77 -3.98 -2.04 -5.16
CA PHE A 77 -2.89 -1.98 -4.20
C PHE A 77 -1.65 -2.71 -4.73
N VAL A 78 -0.46 -2.17 -4.46
CA VAL A 78 0.83 -2.76 -4.82
C VAL A 78 1.62 -3.06 -3.55
N ASP A 79 1.66 -4.33 -3.17
CA ASP A 79 2.20 -4.79 -1.90
C ASP A 79 3.72 -5.00 -1.94
N GLY A 80 4.43 -4.32 -1.04
CA GLY A 80 5.83 -4.61 -0.79
C GLY A 80 6.00 -5.99 -0.14
N CYS A 81 6.82 -6.86 -0.75
CA CYS A 81 6.98 -8.27 -0.36
C CYS A 81 7.35 -8.41 1.11
N PHE A 82 8.29 -7.59 1.56
CA PHE A 82 8.77 -7.58 2.93
C PHE A 82 7.68 -7.11 3.92
N TRP A 83 6.89 -6.11 3.53
CA TRP A 83 5.97 -5.41 4.43
C TRP A 83 4.64 -6.12 4.66
N HIS A 84 4.20 -6.90 3.68
CA HIS A 84 2.95 -7.67 3.73
C HIS A 84 3.19 -9.19 3.85
N GLY A 85 4.45 -9.63 3.93
CA GLY A 85 4.81 -11.02 4.21
C GLY A 85 4.57 -11.97 3.03
N CYS A 86 5.08 -11.61 1.85
CA CYS A 86 5.00 -12.44 0.64
C CYS A 86 5.59 -13.84 0.86
N THR A 87 4.84 -14.89 0.54
CA THR A 87 5.26 -16.30 0.68
C THR A 87 6.55 -16.65 -0.06
N THR A 88 6.87 -15.95 -1.15
CA THR A 88 8.03 -16.22 -2.01
C THR A 88 9.30 -15.46 -1.59
N HIS A 89 9.14 -14.20 -1.16
CA HIS A 89 10.27 -13.26 -0.98
C HIS A 89 10.43 -12.75 0.46
N TYR A 90 9.47 -12.99 1.36
CA TYR A 90 9.60 -12.58 2.75
C TYR A 90 10.63 -13.43 3.49
N THR A 91 11.73 -12.80 3.91
CA THR A 91 12.68 -13.39 4.87
C THR A 91 12.48 -12.74 6.24
N ALA A 92 12.14 -13.54 7.25
CA ALA A 92 11.95 -13.05 8.61
C ALA A 92 13.28 -12.48 9.18
N PRO A 93 13.32 -11.23 9.66
CA PRO A 93 14.52 -10.68 10.28
C PRO A 93 14.90 -11.45 11.54
N ARG A 94 16.17 -11.84 11.67
CA ARG A 94 16.70 -12.51 12.87
C ARG A 94 16.71 -11.57 14.10
N ALA A 95 17.06 -10.30 13.89
CA ALA A 95 17.00 -9.28 14.94
C ALA A 95 15.57 -8.76 15.12
N ASN A 96 15.13 -8.63 16.38
CA ASN A 96 13.77 -8.19 16.74
C ASN A 96 12.66 -9.04 16.08
N ALA A 97 12.89 -10.36 15.97
CA ALA A 97 12.04 -11.29 15.23
C ALA A 97 10.56 -11.26 15.67
N ASP A 98 10.27 -11.20 16.98
CA ASP A 98 8.89 -11.18 17.48
C ASP A 98 8.17 -9.85 17.18
N PHE A 99 8.88 -8.71 17.29
CA PHE A 99 8.37 -7.41 16.86
C PHE A 99 8.02 -7.43 15.36
N TRP A 100 8.90 -7.99 14.54
CA TRP A 100 8.67 -8.11 13.10
C TRP A 100 7.51 -9.04 12.77
N ARG A 101 7.43 -10.23 13.39
CA ARG A 101 6.33 -11.18 13.23
C ARG A 101 4.98 -10.51 13.54
N ALA A 102 4.88 -9.85 14.71
CA ALA A 102 3.68 -9.12 15.10
C ALA A 102 3.38 -7.91 14.20
N LYS A 103 4.40 -7.23 13.65
CA LYS A 103 4.22 -6.12 12.69
C LYS A 103 3.66 -6.61 11.34
N ILE A 104 4.18 -7.71 10.80
CA ILE A 104 3.70 -8.29 9.53
C ILE A 104 2.28 -8.85 9.70
N GLN A 105 2.00 -9.58 10.78
CA GLN A 105 0.64 -10.06 11.07
C GLN A 105 -0.39 -8.92 11.17
N ARG A 106 -0.04 -7.80 11.83
CA ARG A 106 -0.91 -6.61 11.90
C ARG A 106 -1.05 -5.86 10.56
N ASN A 107 -0.10 -6.00 9.64
CA ASN A 107 -0.25 -5.48 8.29
C ASN A 107 -1.24 -6.36 7.50
N GLN A 108 -1.00 -7.67 7.45
CA GLN A 108 -1.90 -8.63 6.77
C GLN A 108 -3.34 -8.57 7.28
N GLU A 109 -3.53 -8.40 8.60
CA GLU A 109 -4.85 -8.19 9.19
C GLU A 109 -5.48 -6.85 8.76
N ARG A 110 -4.69 -5.77 8.67
CA ARG A 110 -5.19 -4.48 8.16
C ARG A 110 -5.57 -4.57 6.68
N ASP A 111 -4.86 -5.37 5.91
CA ASP A 111 -5.14 -5.60 4.49
C ASP A 111 -6.47 -6.34 4.34
N ARG A 112 -6.68 -7.45 5.06
CA ARG A 112 -7.98 -8.16 5.12
C ARG A 112 -9.14 -7.24 5.47
N GLN A 113 -9.02 -6.47 6.55
CA GLN A 113 -10.04 -5.49 6.96
C GLN A 113 -10.30 -4.41 5.91
N THR A 114 -9.30 -4.07 5.09
CA THR A 114 -9.44 -3.10 4.01
C THR A 114 -10.20 -3.73 2.85
N ASP A 115 -9.86 -4.96 2.50
CA ASP A 115 -10.50 -5.73 1.42
C ASP A 115 -11.98 -6.00 1.75
N GLU A 116 -12.27 -6.42 2.98
CA GLU A 116 -13.62 -6.64 3.50
C GLU A 116 -14.49 -5.36 3.49
N GLN A 117 -13.96 -4.24 4.00
CA GLN A 117 -14.68 -2.95 4.02
C GLN A 117 -14.99 -2.45 2.60
N LEU A 118 -14.04 -2.62 1.68
CA LEU A 118 -14.22 -2.24 0.28
C LEU A 118 -15.22 -3.17 -0.43
N ALA A 119 -15.14 -4.48 -0.22
CA ALA A 119 -16.08 -5.45 -0.79
C ALA A 119 -17.52 -5.26 -0.28
N ALA A 120 -17.70 -4.99 1.02
CA ALA A 120 -19.00 -4.65 1.62
C ALA A 120 -19.61 -3.37 1.01
N GLU A 121 -18.76 -2.41 0.64
CA GLU A 121 -19.11 -1.19 -0.09
C GLU A 121 -19.15 -1.42 -1.62
N GLY A 122 -19.19 -2.66 -2.11
CA GLY A 122 -19.32 -2.97 -3.53
C GLY A 122 -18.15 -2.44 -4.39
N TRP A 123 -16.93 -2.45 -3.85
CA TRP A 123 -15.71 -2.20 -4.62
C TRP A 123 -15.02 -3.52 -4.96
N THR A 124 -14.50 -3.61 -6.18
CA THR A 124 -13.54 -4.65 -6.55
C THR A 124 -12.16 -4.24 -6.06
N VAL A 125 -11.52 -5.11 -5.28
CA VAL A 125 -10.14 -4.92 -4.83
C VAL A 125 -9.21 -5.80 -5.67
N MET A 126 -8.10 -5.21 -6.13
CA MET A 126 -7.04 -5.92 -6.85
C MET A 126 -5.71 -5.69 -6.12
N ARG A 127 -5.17 -6.75 -5.53
CA ARG A 127 -3.90 -6.77 -4.79
C ARG A 127 -2.84 -7.36 -5.74
N PHE A 128 -1.67 -6.73 -5.88
CA PHE A 128 -0.54 -7.24 -6.66
C PHE A 128 0.75 -7.08 -5.87
N TRP A 129 1.64 -8.07 -5.91
CA TRP A 129 2.95 -7.93 -5.27
C TRP A 129 3.91 -7.08 -6.12
N GLU A 130 4.83 -6.36 -5.47
CA GLU A 130 5.88 -5.58 -6.15
C GLU A 130 6.81 -6.41 -7.05
N HIS A 131 6.82 -7.74 -6.89
CA HIS A 131 7.61 -8.69 -7.68
C HIS A 131 6.84 -9.32 -8.86
N GLU A 132 5.54 -9.06 -8.99
CA GLU A 132 4.77 -9.47 -10.18
C GLU A 132 5.16 -8.64 -11.40
N ASP A 133 4.87 -9.15 -12.60
CA ASP A 133 4.91 -8.33 -13.81
C ASP A 133 3.78 -7.28 -13.76
N LEU A 134 4.17 -6.03 -13.48
CA LEU A 134 3.25 -4.91 -13.36
C LEU A 134 2.71 -4.42 -14.71
N THR A 135 3.31 -4.82 -15.84
CA THR A 135 2.73 -4.64 -17.17
C THR A 135 1.54 -5.60 -17.34
N GLN A 136 1.69 -6.86 -16.94
CA GLN A 136 0.60 -7.84 -16.94
C GLN A 136 -0.47 -7.53 -15.88
N ALA A 137 -0.08 -6.96 -14.74
CA ALA A 137 -1.04 -6.39 -13.78
C ALA A 137 -1.85 -5.24 -14.41
N ALA A 138 -1.21 -4.35 -15.17
CA ALA A 138 -1.89 -3.25 -15.87
C ALA A 138 -2.94 -3.76 -16.87
N VAL A 139 -2.65 -4.82 -17.63
CA VAL A 139 -3.61 -5.47 -18.54
C VAL A 139 -4.81 -6.04 -17.77
N ARG A 140 -4.58 -6.83 -16.71
CA ARG A 140 -5.65 -7.38 -15.84
C ARG A 140 -6.55 -6.29 -15.24
N ILE A 141 -5.96 -5.17 -14.81
CA ILE A 141 -6.70 -4.00 -14.31
C ILE A 141 -7.52 -3.36 -15.44
N GLU A 142 -6.97 -3.24 -16.64
CA GLU A 142 -7.64 -2.62 -17.78
C GLU A 142 -8.89 -3.40 -18.20
N GLU A 143 -8.78 -4.73 -18.30
CA GLU A 143 -9.90 -5.64 -18.54
C GLU A 143 -11.00 -5.46 -17.48
N ALA A 144 -10.62 -5.46 -16.20
CA ALA A 144 -11.56 -5.27 -15.09
C ALA A 144 -12.25 -3.89 -15.15
N VAL A 145 -11.50 -2.82 -15.41
CA VAL A 145 -12.04 -1.44 -15.55
C VAL A 145 -12.95 -1.31 -16.77
N ARG A 146 -12.63 -1.96 -17.90
CA ARG A 146 -13.49 -1.98 -19.09
C ARG A 146 -14.78 -2.74 -18.84
N LYS A 147 -14.71 -3.90 -18.17
CA LYS A 147 -15.89 -4.72 -17.81
C LYS A 147 -16.80 -4.05 -16.78
N ALA A 148 -16.23 -3.39 -15.77
CA ALA A 148 -16.98 -2.75 -14.68
C ALA A 148 -17.49 -1.34 -15.02
N ARG A 149 -17.07 -0.75 -16.14
CA ARG A 149 -17.63 0.52 -16.62
C ARG A 149 -19.08 0.30 -17.05
N PRO A 150 -20.08 0.96 -16.44
CA PRO A 150 -21.44 0.93 -16.97
C PRO A 150 -21.41 1.45 -18.40
N SER A 151 -22.16 0.79 -19.29
CA SER A 151 -22.37 1.29 -20.65
C SER A 151 -22.80 2.75 -20.56
N ARG A 152 -22.23 3.62 -21.42
CA ARG A 152 -22.70 5.00 -21.54
C ARG A 152 -24.08 4.99 -22.19
N SER A 153 -25.13 4.63 -21.44
CA SER A 153 -26.49 5.04 -21.75
C SER A 153 -26.43 6.54 -21.95
N ALA A 154 -26.74 6.97 -23.17
CA ALA A 154 -26.58 8.36 -23.56
C ALA A 154 -27.36 9.22 -22.58
N LYS A 155 -26.65 10.04 -21.79
CA LYS A 155 -27.28 11.17 -21.10
C LYS A 155 -27.73 12.12 -22.20
N VAL A 156 -28.96 11.92 -22.66
CA VAL A 156 -29.72 12.91 -23.41
C VAL A 156 -29.64 14.19 -22.58
N ARG A 157 -28.91 15.18 -23.11
CA ARG A 157 -28.89 16.52 -22.53
C ARG A 157 -30.23 17.15 -22.85
N HIS A 158 -31.18 17.06 -21.92
CA HIS A 158 -32.39 17.86 -22.01
C HIS A 158 -32.06 19.30 -21.63
N ARG A 159 -31.98 20.13 -22.67
CA ARG A 159 -31.76 21.59 -22.67
C ARG A 159 -30.43 22.06 -22.07
#